data_AF-A0A0B3RTT2-F1
#
_entry.id   AF-A0A0B3RTT2-F1
#
_cell.length_a   1.000
_cell.length_b   1.000
_cell.length_c   1.000
_cell.angle_alpha   90.00
_cell.angle_beta   90.00
_cell.angle_gamma   90.00
#
_symmetry.space_group_name_H-M   'P 1'
#
loop_
_entity.id
_entity.type
_entity.pdbx_description
1 polymer ?
#
loop_
_entity_poly.entity_id
_entity_poly.type
_entity_poly.pdbx_seq_one_letter_code
_entity_poly.pdbx_strand_id
1 'polypeptide(L)'
;MRALVMIAVLGFGASAAVAQDADKCVQTETWFNTAVQARLDGDSKAKVRRTMAREMGKDAAGQLVDFIFLLPEAQLTPDVGKAARAQCEAL
;
A
#
# COMPACT_ATOMS: atom_id res chain seq x y z
N MET A 1 -9.72 -9.41 -50.09
CA MET A 1 -9.05 -10.72 -49.94
C MET A 1 -7.68 -10.50 -49.34
N ARG A 2 -7.41 -11.12 -48.18
CA ARG A 2 -6.12 -11.57 -47.64
C ARG A 2 -4.92 -10.61 -47.69
N ALA A 3 -4.58 -10.05 -46.53
CA ALA A 3 -3.22 -10.10 -46.01
C ALA A 3 -3.25 -10.11 -44.46
N LEU A 4 -2.97 -11.28 -43.91
CA LEU A 4 -2.59 -11.55 -42.53
C LEU A 4 -1.16 -11.03 -42.30
N VAL A 5 -0.95 -10.20 -41.26
CA VAL A 5 0.31 -10.10 -40.52
C VAL A 5 -0.08 -9.72 -39.08
N MET A 6 -0.32 -10.67 -38.17
CA MET A 6 0.66 -11.30 -37.26
C MET A 6 1.49 -10.31 -36.44
N ILE A 7 1.17 -10.26 -35.14
CA ILE A 7 2.10 -10.24 -34.00
C ILE A 7 2.94 -8.96 -33.80
N ALA A 8 2.54 -8.20 -32.79
CA ALA A 8 3.46 -7.79 -31.74
C ALA A 8 2.64 -7.59 -30.45
N VAL A 9 2.43 -8.70 -29.71
CA VAL A 9 2.21 -8.63 -28.27
C VAL A 9 3.51 -8.04 -27.73
N LEU A 10 3.54 -6.74 -27.48
CA LEU A 10 4.59 -6.12 -26.71
C LEU A 10 4.44 -6.65 -25.28
N GLY A 11 5.24 -7.68 -25.02
CA GLY A 11 5.35 -8.32 -23.73
C GLY A 11 5.66 -7.30 -22.65
N PHE A 12 5.01 -7.49 -21.51
CA PHE A 12 5.36 -6.92 -20.23
C PHE A 12 6.86 -7.14 -19.96
N GLY A 13 7.67 -6.13 -20.25
CA GLY A 13 9.04 -6.02 -19.76
C GLY A 13 9.03 -5.43 -18.36
N ALA A 14 8.60 -6.19 -17.36
CA ALA A 14 8.80 -5.86 -15.94
C ALA A 14 9.76 -6.89 -15.35
N SER A 15 11.06 -6.70 -15.55
CA SER A 15 12.08 -7.63 -15.03
C SER A 15 13.37 -6.92 -14.66
N ALA A 16 13.25 -5.83 -13.88
CA ALA A 16 14.37 -5.21 -13.14
C ALA A 16 13.93 -4.33 -11.95
N ALA A 17 12.66 -4.35 -11.52
CA ALA A 17 12.14 -3.48 -10.44
C ALA A 17 12.03 -4.18 -9.06
N VAL A 18 12.09 -5.51 -9.03
CA VAL A 18 11.69 -6.33 -7.85
C VAL A 18 12.50 -6.08 -6.58
N ALA A 19 13.76 -5.67 -6.69
CA ALA A 19 14.60 -5.40 -5.51
C ALA A 19 14.27 -4.06 -4.85
N GLN A 20 13.93 -3.03 -5.64
CA GLN A 20 13.48 -1.74 -5.10
C GLN A 20 12.03 -1.81 -4.61
N ASP A 21 11.23 -2.71 -5.20
CA ASP A 21 9.86 -2.92 -4.79
C ASP A 21 9.77 -3.69 -3.46
N ALA A 22 10.68 -4.63 -3.18
CA ALA A 22 10.71 -5.33 -1.89
C ALA A 22 10.86 -4.36 -0.70
N ASP A 23 11.83 -3.44 -0.75
CA ASP A 23 12.01 -2.43 0.30
C ASP A 23 10.79 -1.50 0.44
N LYS A 24 10.15 -1.13 -0.69
CA LYS A 24 8.92 -0.32 -0.68
C LYS A 24 7.72 -1.10 -0.11
N CYS A 25 7.64 -2.41 -0.33
CA CYS A 25 6.59 -3.24 0.23
C CYS A 25 6.78 -3.44 1.75
N VAL A 26 8.03 -3.54 2.22
CA VAL A 26 8.33 -3.51 3.66
C VAL A 26 8.00 -2.14 4.28
N GLN A 27 8.31 -1.05 3.58
CA GLN A 27 7.92 0.30 4.02
C GLN A 27 6.39 0.46 4.08
N THR A 28 5.67 -0.15 3.14
CA THR A 28 4.20 -0.18 3.13
C THR A 28 3.67 -0.89 4.35
N GLU A 29 4.18 -2.07 4.70
CA GLU A 29 3.83 -2.77 5.94
C GLU A 29 4.01 -1.86 7.16
N THR A 30 5.14 -1.17 7.22
CA THR A 30 5.49 -0.27 8.32
C THR A 30 4.47 0.86 8.46
N TRP A 31 4.09 1.51 7.36
CA TRP A 31 3.11 2.58 7.38
C TRP A 31 1.72 2.11 7.84
N PHE A 32 1.27 0.95 7.39
CA PHE A 32 0.01 0.37 7.86
C PHE A 32 0.05 0.06 9.36
N ASN A 33 1.12 -0.58 9.83
CA ASN A 33 1.29 -0.88 11.25
C ASN A 33 1.37 0.38 12.12
N THR A 34 2.06 1.43 11.66
CA THR A 34 2.10 2.73 12.35
C THR A 34 0.70 3.35 12.46
N ALA A 35 -0.10 3.34 11.38
CA ALA A 35 -1.44 3.91 11.41
C ALA A 35 -2.40 3.08 12.28
N VAL A 36 -2.29 1.75 12.27
CA VAL A 36 -3.04 0.86 13.18
C VAL A 36 -2.70 1.15 14.63
N GLN A 37 -1.41 1.20 14.98
CA GLN A 37 -0.97 1.46 16.34
C GLN A 37 -1.45 2.84 16.83
N ALA A 38 -1.31 3.88 16.02
CA ALA A 38 -1.80 5.21 16.39
C ALA A 38 -3.31 5.22 16.67
N ARG A 39 -4.09 4.44 15.91
CA ARG A 39 -5.53 4.30 16.18
C ARG A 39 -5.78 3.55 17.49
N LEU A 40 -5.05 2.47 17.76
CA LEU A 40 -5.13 1.72 19.04
C LEU A 40 -4.74 2.60 20.24
N ASP A 41 -3.80 3.51 20.05
CA ASP A 41 -3.36 4.47 21.08
C ASP A 41 -4.39 5.60 21.32
N GLY A 42 -5.50 5.62 20.56
CA GLY A 42 -6.56 6.61 20.68
C GLY A 42 -6.31 7.92 19.93
N ASP A 43 -5.34 7.95 19.01
CA ASP A 43 -5.09 9.16 18.21
C ASP A 43 -6.26 9.47 17.29
N SER A 44 -6.60 10.76 17.19
CA SER A 44 -7.63 11.22 16.26
C SER A 44 -7.21 11.01 14.80
N LYS A 45 -8.18 10.71 13.94
CA LYS A 45 -8.00 10.56 12.49
C LYS A 45 -7.20 11.71 11.87
N ALA A 46 -7.48 12.95 12.28
CA ALA A 46 -6.78 14.14 11.80
C ALA A 46 -5.31 14.20 12.26
N LYS A 47 -5.00 13.73 13.46
CA LYS A 47 -3.61 13.62 13.95
C LYS A 47 -2.85 12.57 13.12
N VAL A 48 -3.40 11.35 12.99
CA VAL A 48 -2.75 10.26 12.23
C VAL A 48 -2.50 10.68 10.78
N ARG A 49 -3.49 11.28 10.10
CA ARG A 49 -3.33 11.76 8.72
C ARG A 49 -2.22 12.79 8.57
N ARG A 50 -2.09 13.74 9.51
CA ARG A 50 -1.01 14.74 9.47
C ARG A 50 0.37 14.12 9.68
N THR A 51 0.49 13.13 10.56
CA THR A 51 1.74 12.40 10.77
C THR A 51 2.12 11.63 9.51
N MET A 52 1.21 10.80 8.99
CA MET A 52 1.45 9.99 7.80
C MET A 52 1.74 10.83 6.55
N ALA A 53 1.11 12.00 6.41
CA ALA A 53 1.34 12.88 5.26
C ALA A 53 2.79 13.38 5.15
N ARG A 54 3.55 13.38 6.24
CA ARG A 54 4.98 13.72 6.22
C ARG A 54 5.84 12.61 5.65
N GLU A 55 5.38 11.36 5.76
CA GLU A 55 6.11 10.16 5.33
C GLU A 55 5.81 9.79 3.88
N MET A 56 4.54 9.86 3.46
CA MET A 56 4.07 9.33 2.17
C MET A 56 3.34 10.35 1.29
N GLY A 57 3.25 11.61 1.74
CA GLY A 57 2.47 12.63 1.07
C GLY A 57 0.98 12.60 1.44
N LYS A 58 0.29 13.72 1.16
CA LYS A 58 -1.06 13.98 1.67
C LYS A 58 -2.12 12.99 1.16
N ASP A 59 -2.07 12.65 -0.12
CA ASP A 59 -3.11 11.85 -0.76
C ASP A 59 -3.02 10.39 -0.31
N ALA A 60 -1.82 9.80 -0.35
CA ALA A 60 -1.57 8.45 0.15
C ALA A 60 -1.92 8.32 1.65
N ALA A 61 -1.52 9.31 2.46
CA ALA A 61 -1.87 9.34 3.88
C ALA A 61 -3.39 9.44 4.10
N GLY A 62 -4.09 10.18 3.25
CA GLY A 62 -5.55 10.26 3.25
C GLY A 62 -6.18 8.88 3.07
N GLN A 63 -5.80 8.18 2.00
CA GLN A 63 -6.31 6.85 1.65
C GLN A 63 -6.01 5.82 2.74
N LEU A 64 -4.77 5.76 3.20
CA LEU A 64 -4.37 4.83 4.27
C LEU A 64 -5.18 5.07 5.54
N VAL A 65 -5.23 6.30 6.02
CA VAL A 65 -5.90 6.62 7.28
C VAL A 65 -7.41 6.47 7.16
N ASP A 66 -8.00 6.73 5.99
CA ASP A 66 -9.41 6.47 5.75
C ASP A 66 -9.73 4.98 5.83
N PHE A 67 -8.92 4.13 5.19
CA PHE A 67 -9.04 2.69 5.29
C PHE A 67 -8.90 2.20 6.75
N ILE A 68 -7.82 2.61 7.44
CA ILE A 68 -7.56 2.17 8.81
C ILE A 68 -8.69 2.57 9.75
N PHE A 69 -9.30 3.76 9.61
CA PHE A 69 -10.41 4.19 10.46
C PHE A 69 -11.76 3.58 10.10
N LEU A 70 -11.91 2.97 8.93
CA LEU A 70 -13.10 2.19 8.55
C LEU A 70 -13.09 0.78 9.15
N LEU A 71 -11.91 0.25 9.52
CA LEU A 71 -11.81 -1.10 10.08
C LEU A 71 -12.55 -1.22 11.42
N PRO A 72 -13.18 -2.36 11.72
CA PRO A 72 -13.61 -2.68 13.08
C PRO A 72 -12.40 -2.77 14.02
N GLU A 73 -12.56 -2.44 15.30
CA GLU A 73 -11.46 -2.52 16.29
C GLU A 73 -10.86 -3.93 16.38
N ALA A 74 -11.69 -4.97 16.26
CA ALA A 74 -11.24 -6.37 16.24
C ALA A 74 -10.30 -6.71 15.07
N GLN A 75 -10.23 -5.87 14.04
CA GLN A 75 -9.34 -6.04 12.88
C GLN A 75 -8.11 -5.14 12.94
N LEU A 76 -7.94 -4.31 13.99
CA LEU A 76 -6.76 -3.47 14.17
C LEU A 76 -5.60 -4.29 14.72
N THR A 77 -5.03 -5.14 13.86
CA THR A 77 -3.92 -6.03 14.20
C THR A 77 -2.75 -5.84 13.24
N PRO A 78 -1.55 -6.33 13.58
CA PRO A 78 -0.41 -6.31 12.66
C PRO A 78 -0.65 -7.05 11.33
N ASP A 79 -1.65 -7.92 11.25
CA ASP A 79 -1.95 -8.65 10.02
C ASP A 79 -2.50 -7.75 8.91
N VAL A 80 -3.02 -6.57 9.25
CA VAL A 80 -3.39 -5.54 8.27
C VAL A 80 -2.17 -5.08 7.48
N GLY A 81 -1.04 -4.82 8.16
CA GLY A 81 0.21 -4.43 7.49
C GLY A 81 0.80 -5.56 6.65
N LYS A 82 0.77 -6.80 7.15
CA LYS A 82 1.22 -7.97 6.39
C LYS A 82 0.40 -8.19 5.12
N ALA A 83 -0.93 -8.02 5.21
CA ALA A 83 -1.82 -8.13 4.06
C ALA A 83 -1.55 -7.03 3.02
N ALA A 84 -1.24 -5.80 3.46
CA ALA A 84 -0.86 -4.71 2.57
C ALA A 84 0.47 -5.00 1.85
N ARG A 85 1.46 -5.54 2.55
CA ARG A 85 2.72 -5.97 1.95
C ARG A 85 2.54 -7.08 0.93
N ALA A 86 1.77 -8.12 1.28
CA ALA A 86 1.51 -9.23 0.36
C ALA A 86 0.83 -8.74 -0.94
N GLN A 87 -0.03 -7.73 -0.86
CA GLN A 87 -0.60 -7.09 -2.05
C GLN A 87 0.43 -6.29 -2.83
N CYS A 88 1.31 -5.54 -2.16
CA CYS A 88 2.38 -4.79 -2.81
C CYS A 88 3.35 -5.71 -3.57
N GLU A 89 3.73 -6.85 -2.98
CA GLU A 89 4.64 -7.83 -3.59
C GLU A 89 4.01 -8.58 -4.77
N ALA A 90 2.69 -8.52 -4.94
CA ALA A 90 1.95 -9.19 -6.01
C ALA A 90 1.72 -8.30 -7.25
N LEU A 91 2.15 -7.04 -7.21
CA LEU A 91 2.06 -6.06 -8.31
C LEU A 91 3.33 -6.06 -9.18
#